data_AF-A0A3D0RPB5-F1
#
_entry.id   AF-A0A3D0RPB5-F1
#
_cell.length_a   1.000
_cell.length_b   1.000
_cell.length_c   1.000
_cell.angle_alpha   90.00
_cell.angle_beta   90.00
_cell.angle_gamma   90.00
#
_symmetry.space_group_name_H-M   'P 1'
#
loop_
_entity.id
_entity.type
_entity.pdbx_description
1 polymer ?
#
loop_
_entity_poly.entity_id
_entity_poly.type
_entity_poly.pdbx_seq_one_letter_code
_entity_poly.pdbx_strand_id
1 'polypeptide(L)'
;FRKAQLLSILTLILTILLFVAVLYGPRSLGIFGILTVATLASYLVSRSIYYKFGAYIFTFSYTAIGFLTLYYGTATSVESAVSSTVFIAIIFSSVLLSRRSFILLVGLATLATFSVPLYSKTPLAVTDSIGRTGGIVLVAGAILYGISVFRENLEKEQIEEIKNTNRKLEDLAANLEERINERTQELQQVTEQTQQRASRLQAISDISQEIVSSITQKPDEVLGRITQIISKKLGYYHVGIFLLDKDEEYAVLRAANSRGGQKMLARRHQLKVGGIGIVGYVTQSGRPRIALDTTTDAVFFNNPDLPETRSEISLPLKYGSTIIGALDVQSSLPNAFKDEDVDTLSALANQIAIVIKNIQTAEDAKYGISNRTIKFAQRDIQHGYSFQPDGSIIMTTLPQNNPQLDKAIASGETVVLSAPSKDSQPTIAVPVKFRDQLIGIIHIESNETNRNWTEDEVSLVQAISDRAALALENARLLEDSQRRAAKEQAIGEISTKLGATADIEAILRTAVRELGAQISGTQVTVEIGGGKK
;
A
#
# COMPACT_ATOMS: atom_id res chain seq x y z
N PHE A 1 -19.24 -30.74 -49.86
CA PHE A 1 -20.46 -31.16 -49.12
C PHE A 1 -21.73 -30.47 -49.64
N ARG A 2 -21.79 -29.13 -49.68
CA ARG A 2 -23.00 -28.38 -50.11
C ARG A 2 -23.53 -28.72 -51.51
N LYS A 3 -22.68 -28.89 -52.54
CA LYS A 3 -23.13 -29.24 -53.91
C LYS A 3 -23.74 -30.65 -54.02
N ALA A 4 -23.24 -31.61 -53.26
CA ALA A 4 -23.77 -32.98 -53.24
C ALA A 4 -25.12 -33.04 -52.52
N GLN A 5 -25.26 -32.33 -51.39
CA GLN A 5 -26.53 -32.20 -50.68
C GLN A 5 -27.58 -31.48 -51.53
N LEU A 6 -27.22 -30.35 -52.15
CA LEU A 6 -28.10 -29.62 -53.06
C LEU A 6 -28.58 -30.51 -54.21
N LEU A 7 -27.66 -31.26 -54.84
CA LEU A 7 -27.99 -32.22 -55.91
C LEU A 7 -28.96 -33.29 -55.43
N SER A 8 -28.72 -33.87 -54.26
CA SER A 8 -29.58 -34.94 -53.71
C SER A 8 -30.99 -34.44 -53.36
N ILE A 9 -31.11 -33.27 -52.72
CA ILE A 9 -32.40 -32.68 -52.37
C ILE A 9 -33.20 -32.37 -53.64
N LEU A 10 -32.53 -31.78 -54.62
CA LEU A 10 -33.18 -31.34 -55.84
C LEU A 10 -33.62 -32.51 -56.72
N THR A 11 -32.75 -33.52 -56.90
CA THR A 11 -33.10 -34.74 -57.65
C THR A 11 -34.21 -35.52 -56.96
N LEU A 12 -34.26 -35.53 -55.62
CA LEU A 12 -35.35 -36.13 -54.85
C LEU A 12 -36.67 -35.40 -55.05
N ILE A 13 -36.69 -34.07 -54.89
CA ILE A 13 -37.90 -33.25 -55.11
C ILE A 13 -38.43 -33.48 -56.52
N LEU A 14 -37.54 -33.44 -57.52
CA LEU A 14 -37.93 -33.64 -58.90
C LEU A 14 -38.43 -35.07 -59.16
N THR A 15 -37.82 -36.08 -58.55
CA THR A 15 -38.30 -37.47 -58.63
C THR A 15 -39.71 -37.60 -58.07
N ILE A 16 -39.99 -36.96 -56.92
CA ILE A 16 -41.33 -36.99 -56.31
C ILE A 16 -42.35 -36.28 -57.21
N LEU A 17 -42.01 -35.09 -57.74
CA LEU A 17 -42.89 -34.36 -58.66
C LEU A 17 -43.20 -35.16 -59.94
N LEU A 18 -42.18 -35.79 -60.53
CA LEU A 18 -42.34 -36.63 -61.72
C LEU A 18 -43.18 -37.87 -61.41
N PHE A 19 -42.99 -38.50 -60.26
CA PHE A 19 -43.78 -39.65 -59.82
C PHE A 19 -45.27 -39.29 -59.64
N VAL A 20 -45.56 -38.13 -59.03
CA VAL A 20 -46.94 -37.62 -58.93
C VAL A 20 -47.52 -37.33 -60.33
N ALA A 21 -46.72 -36.77 -61.24
CA ALA A 21 -47.15 -36.55 -62.62
C ALA A 21 -47.45 -37.86 -63.37
N VAL A 22 -46.72 -38.96 -63.09
CA VAL A 22 -47.04 -40.29 -63.63
C VAL A 22 -48.38 -40.81 -63.12
N LEU A 23 -48.69 -40.58 -61.83
CA LEU A 23 -49.91 -41.11 -61.20
C LEU A 23 -51.18 -40.36 -61.61
N TYR A 24 -51.10 -39.05 -61.85
CA TYR A 24 -52.27 -38.19 -62.06
C TYR A 24 -52.32 -37.51 -63.44
N GLY A 25 -51.33 -37.71 -64.30
CA GLY A 25 -51.20 -37.03 -65.60
C GLY A 25 -51.94 -37.71 -66.77
N PRO A 26 -52.51 -36.94 -67.73
CA PRO A 26 -53.17 -37.51 -68.90
C PRO A 26 -52.15 -38.02 -69.95
N ARG A 27 -52.23 -39.33 -70.26
CA ARG A 27 -51.70 -40.01 -71.48
C ARG A 27 -50.23 -39.74 -71.89
N SER A 28 -49.28 -39.72 -70.96
CA SER A 28 -47.83 -39.71 -71.29
C SER A 28 -46.96 -40.53 -70.30
N LEU A 29 -47.49 -41.67 -69.82
CA LEU A 29 -46.83 -42.53 -68.83
C LEU A 29 -45.36 -42.92 -69.16
N GLY A 30 -45.00 -43.01 -70.44
CA GLY A 30 -43.64 -43.44 -70.85
C GLY A 30 -42.54 -42.42 -70.51
N ILE A 31 -42.72 -41.14 -70.82
CA ILE A 31 -41.66 -40.12 -70.68
C ILE A 31 -41.43 -39.76 -69.23
N PHE A 32 -42.51 -39.52 -68.48
CA PHE A 32 -42.42 -39.22 -67.05
C PHE A 32 -41.87 -40.40 -66.25
N GLY A 33 -42.17 -41.65 -66.64
CA GLY A 33 -41.59 -42.85 -66.04
C GLY A 33 -40.06 -42.93 -66.24
N ILE A 34 -39.58 -42.72 -67.47
CA ILE A 34 -38.13 -42.72 -67.77
C ILE A 34 -37.42 -41.60 -67.01
N LEU A 35 -38.01 -40.39 -66.98
CA LEU A 35 -37.46 -39.27 -66.20
C LEU A 35 -37.38 -39.61 -64.71
N THR A 36 -38.42 -40.24 -64.15
CA THR A 36 -38.45 -40.64 -62.73
C THR A 36 -37.34 -41.64 -62.40
N VAL A 37 -37.10 -42.63 -63.27
CA VAL A 37 -36.02 -43.60 -63.10
C VAL A 37 -34.65 -42.92 -63.20
N ALA A 38 -34.47 -42.03 -64.18
CA ALA A 38 -33.22 -41.30 -64.37
C ALA A 38 -32.91 -40.35 -63.20
N THR A 39 -33.91 -39.64 -62.67
CA THR A 39 -33.75 -38.76 -61.50
C THR A 39 -33.52 -39.55 -60.22
N LEU A 40 -34.17 -40.71 -60.06
CA LEU A 40 -33.94 -41.61 -58.94
C LEU A 40 -32.53 -42.21 -58.98
N ALA A 41 -32.06 -42.65 -60.16
CA ALA A 41 -30.69 -43.13 -60.34
C ALA A 41 -29.67 -42.03 -60.03
N SER A 42 -29.90 -40.81 -60.53
CA SER A 42 -29.08 -39.65 -60.16
C SER A 42 -29.09 -39.39 -58.66
N TYR A 43 -30.25 -39.42 -58.01
CA TYR A 43 -30.38 -39.24 -56.58
C TYR A 43 -29.57 -40.27 -55.78
N LEU A 44 -29.69 -41.56 -56.11
CA LEU A 44 -28.96 -42.63 -55.44
C LEU A 44 -27.45 -42.46 -55.60
N VAL A 45 -26.97 -42.13 -56.80
CA VAL A 45 -25.54 -41.87 -57.06
C VAL A 45 -25.07 -40.58 -56.38
N SER A 46 -25.93 -39.55 -56.30
CA SER A 46 -25.61 -38.26 -55.67
C SER A 46 -25.30 -38.36 -54.18
N ARG A 47 -25.82 -39.40 -53.51
CA ARG A 47 -25.56 -39.69 -52.09
C ARG A 47 -24.27 -40.48 -51.85
N SER A 48 -23.63 -40.96 -52.91
CA SER A 48 -22.36 -41.67 -52.84
C SER A 48 -21.16 -40.72 -52.96
N ILE A 49 -19.95 -41.25 -52.81
CA ILE A 49 -18.70 -40.53 -53.09
C ILE A 49 -18.60 -40.06 -54.56
N TYR A 50 -19.39 -40.67 -55.46
CA TYR A 50 -19.48 -40.36 -56.88
C TYR A 50 -20.54 -39.32 -57.24
N TYR A 51 -20.86 -38.39 -56.34
CA TYR A 51 -21.95 -37.42 -56.56
C TYR A 51 -21.85 -36.61 -57.88
N LYS A 52 -20.62 -36.36 -58.37
CA LYS A 52 -20.39 -35.72 -59.68
C LYS A 52 -20.96 -36.56 -60.82
N PHE A 53 -20.86 -37.89 -60.74
CA PHE A 53 -21.44 -38.82 -61.71
C PHE A 53 -22.98 -38.78 -61.68
N GLY A 54 -23.59 -38.62 -60.50
CA GLY A 54 -25.04 -38.40 -60.37
C GLY A 54 -25.49 -37.13 -61.10
N ALA A 55 -24.76 -36.02 -60.96
CA ALA A 55 -25.06 -34.79 -61.70
C ALA A 55 -24.98 -34.97 -63.22
N TYR A 56 -24.01 -35.75 -63.72
CA TYR A 56 -23.92 -36.10 -65.13
C TYR A 56 -25.11 -36.95 -65.57
N ILE A 57 -25.45 -38.02 -64.85
CA ILE A 57 -26.61 -38.87 -65.14
C ILE A 57 -27.87 -38.00 -65.26
N PHE A 58 -28.10 -37.11 -64.30
CA PHE A 58 -29.27 -36.24 -64.32
C PHE A 58 -29.31 -35.32 -65.55
N THR A 59 -28.28 -34.52 -65.74
CA THR A 59 -28.24 -33.48 -66.78
C THR A 59 -28.27 -34.08 -68.18
N PHE A 60 -27.55 -35.18 -68.44
CA PHE A 60 -27.57 -35.86 -69.73
C PHE A 60 -28.89 -36.60 -69.97
N SER A 61 -29.45 -37.29 -68.98
CA SER A 61 -30.74 -37.99 -69.16
C SER A 61 -31.86 -37.00 -69.46
N TYR A 62 -31.91 -35.89 -68.73
CA TYR A 62 -32.94 -34.87 -68.91
C TYR A 62 -32.82 -34.20 -70.30
N THR A 63 -31.59 -33.93 -70.75
CA THR A 63 -31.31 -33.44 -72.12
C THR A 63 -31.71 -34.46 -73.19
N ALA A 64 -31.32 -35.73 -73.03
CA ALA A 64 -31.58 -36.80 -73.99
C ALA A 64 -33.09 -37.06 -74.16
N ILE A 65 -33.84 -37.02 -73.07
CA ILE A 65 -35.29 -37.25 -73.09
C ILE A 65 -36.00 -36.18 -73.92
N GLY A 66 -35.60 -34.92 -73.81
CA GLY A 66 -36.09 -33.84 -74.67
C GLY A 66 -36.01 -34.19 -76.15
N PHE A 67 -34.84 -34.63 -76.61
CA PHE A 67 -34.62 -35.01 -78.01
C PHE A 67 -35.30 -36.33 -78.40
N LEU A 68 -35.43 -37.29 -77.48
CA LEU A 68 -36.18 -38.52 -77.73
C LEU A 68 -37.67 -38.26 -77.98
N THR A 69 -38.28 -37.29 -77.30
CA THR A 69 -39.69 -36.92 -77.58
C THR A 69 -39.89 -36.38 -79.00
N LEU A 70 -38.89 -35.67 -79.54
CA LEU A 70 -38.89 -35.21 -80.94
C LEU A 70 -38.66 -36.35 -81.93
N TYR A 71 -37.80 -37.30 -81.59
CA TYR A 71 -37.54 -38.48 -82.42
C TYR A 71 -38.78 -39.39 -82.54
N TYR A 72 -39.46 -39.68 -81.43
CA TYR A 72 -40.64 -40.55 -81.42
C TYR A 72 -41.95 -39.84 -81.83
N GLY A 73 -41.91 -38.53 -82.07
CA GLY A 73 -43.07 -37.77 -82.53
C GLY A 73 -44.10 -37.45 -81.45
N THR A 74 -43.73 -37.56 -80.17
CA THR A 74 -44.63 -37.32 -79.03
C THR A 74 -44.63 -35.86 -78.56
N ALA A 75 -43.68 -35.06 -79.04
CA ALA A 75 -43.60 -33.64 -78.77
C ALA A 75 -44.58 -32.82 -79.62
N THR A 76 -45.17 -31.78 -79.03
CA THR A 76 -46.06 -30.85 -79.73
C THR A 76 -45.31 -29.82 -80.57
N SER A 77 -44.04 -29.52 -80.25
CA SER A 77 -43.15 -28.63 -81.01
C SER A 77 -41.69 -28.82 -80.57
N VAL A 78 -40.73 -28.36 -81.38
CA VAL A 78 -39.31 -28.32 -80.99
C VAL A 78 -39.10 -27.45 -79.76
N GLU A 79 -39.76 -26.31 -79.71
CA GLU A 79 -39.68 -25.37 -78.60
C GLU A 79 -40.21 -25.99 -77.30
N SER A 80 -41.37 -26.65 -77.32
CA SER A 80 -41.93 -27.27 -76.11
C SER A 80 -41.06 -28.43 -75.60
N ALA A 81 -40.50 -29.26 -76.49
CA ALA A 81 -39.62 -30.36 -76.11
C ALA A 81 -38.29 -29.88 -75.51
N VAL A 82 -37.63 -28.92 -76.17
CA VAL A 82 -36.34 -28.41 -75.74
C VAL A 82 -36.49 -27.50 -74.51
N SER A 83 -37.47 -26.61 -74.49
CA SER A 83 -37.67 -25.68 -73.37
C SER A 83 -38.08 -26.36 -72.08
N SER A 84 -38.90 -27.42 -72.15
CA SER A 84 -39.32 -28.17 -70.94
C SER A 84 -38.21 -29.03 -70.35
N THR A 85 -37.22 -29.45 -71.15
CA THR A 85 -36.19 -30.39 -70.71
C THR A 85 -34.80 -29.78 -70.67
N VAL A 86 -34.27 -29.35 -71.82
CA VAL A 86 -32.90 -28.87 -71.98
C VAL A 86 -32.60 -27.66 -71.10
N PHE A 87 -33.54 -26.73 -70.90
CA PHE A 87 -33.30 -25.56 -70.03
C PHE A 87 -33.08 -25.95 -68.57
N ILE A 88 -33.87 -26.89 -68.08
CA ILE A 88 -33.71 -27.44 -66.73
C ILE A 88 -32.34 -28.09 -66.63
N ALA A 89 -31.94 -28.89 -67.63
CA ALA A 89 -30.61 -29.50 -67.66
C ALA A 89 -29.47 -28.46 -67.70
N ILE A 90 -29.63 -27.35 -68.42
CA ILE A 90 -28.65 -26.26 -68.51
C ILE A 90 -28.57 -25.49 -67.17
N ILE A 91 -29.70 -25.12 -66.58
CA ILE A 91 -29.73 -24.47 -65.26
C ILE A 91 -29.01 -25.34 -64.23
N PHE A 92 -29.33 -26.63 -64.19
CA PHE A 92 -28.71 -27.55 -63.24
C PHE A 92 -27.24 -27.82 -63.52
N SER A 93 -26.85 -27.97 -64.79
CA SER A 93 -25.45 -28.16 -65.14
C SER A 93 -24.59 -26.92 -64.81
N SER A 94 -25.14 -25.70 -64.89
CA SER A 94 -24.41 -24.47 -64.54
C SER A 94 -23.98 -24.40 -63.07
N VAL A 95 -24.74 -25.07 -62.19
CA VAL A 95 -24.51 -25.12 -60.74
C VAL A 95 -23.71 -26.37 -60.35
N LEU A 96 -24.00 -27.50 -61.00
CA LEU A 96 -23.59 -28.83 -60.55
C LEU A 96 -22.38 -29.39 -61.29
N LEU A 97 -22.19 -29.03 -62.57
CA LEU A 97 -21.09 -29.55 -63.38
C LEU A 97 -19.88 -28.61 -63.38
N SER A 98 -18.76 -29.12 -63.89
CA SER A 98 -17.59 -28.29 -64.17
C SER A 98 -17.86 -27.32 -65.33
N ARG A 99 -17.16 -26.19 -65.37
CA ARG A 99 -17.24 -25.20 -66.46
C ARG A 99 -17.08 -25.84 -67.84
N ARG A 100 -16.12 -26.76 -67.99
CA ARG A 100 -15.87 -27.49 -69.25
C ARG A 100 -17.06 -28.36 -69.64
N SER A 101 -17.58 -29.12 -68.67
CA SER A 101 -18.71 -30.01 -68.87
C SER A 101 -20.00 -29.27 -69.18
N PHE A 102 -20.21 -28.10 -68.55
CA PHE A 102 -21.33 -27.22 -68.82
C PHE A 102 -21.29 -26.70 -70.26
N ILE A 103 -20.15 -26.16 -70.70
CA ILE A 103 -19.97 -25.69 -72.09
C ILE A 103 -20.23 -26.84 -73.08
N LEU A 104 -19.68 -28.03 -72.81
CA LEU A 104 -19.90 -29.20 -73.65
C LEU A 104 -21.37 -29.59 -73.74
N LEU A 105 -22.10 -29.59 -72.62
CA LEU A 105 -23.52 -29.93 -72.61
C LEU A 105 -24.35 -28.89 -73.37
N VAL A 106 -24.11 -27.59 -73.15
CA VAL A 106 -24.78 -26.52 -73.91
C VAL A 106 -24.49 -26.65 -75.40
N GLY A 107 -23.23 -26.85 -75.79
CA GLY A 107 -22.83 -27.01 -77.19
C GLY A 107 -23.46 -28.24 -77.84
N LEU A 108 -23.46 -29.39 -77.16
CA LEU A 108 -24.11 -30.61 -77.63
C LEU A 108 -25.63 -30.45 -77.75
N ALA A 109 -26.26 -29.80 -76.76
CA ALA A 109 -27.70 -29.53 -76.80
C ALA A 109 -28.07 -28.59 -77.95
N THR A 110 -27.31 -27.51 -78.16
CA THR A 110 -27.50 -26.62 -79.30
C THR A 110 -27.34 -27.37 -80.62
N LEU A 111 -26.26 -28.14 -80.78
CA LEU A 111 -26.01 -28.91 -82.01
C LEU A 111 -27.11 -29.96 -82.25
N ALA A 112 -27.59 -30.62 -81.19
CA ALA A 112 -28.73 -31.53 -81.27
C ALA A 112 -30.02 -30.80 -81.68
N THR A 113 -30.30 -29.60 -81.17
CA THR A 113 -31.44 -28.77 -81.59
C THR A 113 -31.37 -28.40 -83.07
N PHE A 114 -30.21 -28.01 -83.59
CA PHE A 114 -30.04 -27.71 -85.03
C PHE A 114 -30.13 -28.96 -85.91
N SER A 115 -29.83 -30.14 -85.37
CA SER A 115 -29.87 -31.41 -86.09
C SER A 115 -31.27 -32.05 -86.14
N VAL A 116 -32.26 -31.50 -85.41
CA VAL A 116 -33.66 -31.99 -85.37
C VAL A 116 -34.28 -32.28 -86.75
N PRO A 117 -34.08 -31.47 -87.82
CA PRO A 117 -34.67 -31.74 -89.12
C PRO A 117 -34.20 -33.06 -89.75
N LEU A 118 -33.02 -33.54 -89.36
CA LEU A 118 -32.42 -34.75 -89.94
C LEU A 118 -33.04 -36.04 -89.39
N TYR A 119 -33.70 -36.01 -88.22
CA TYR A 119 -34.12 -37.23 -87.52
C TYR A 119 -35.52 -37.19 -86.91
N SER A 120 -36.17 -36.02 -86.80
CA SER A 120 -37.47 -35.92 -86.13
C SER A 120 -38.61 -36.53 -86.97
N LYS A 121 -39.53 -37.24 -86.33
CA LYS A 121 -40.73 -37.82 -86.97
C LYS A 121 -41.97 -36.92 -86.89
N THR A 122 -41.82 -35.66 -86.47
CA THR A 122 -42.93 -34.72 -86.26
C THR A 122 -43.27 -33.94 -87.54
N PRO A 123 -44.53 -33.93 -88.02
CA PRO A 123 -44.96 -33.18 -89.20
C PRO A 123 -45.47 -31.78 -88.81
N LEU A 124 -44.57 -30.84 -88.51
CA LEU A 124 -44.92 -29.44 -88.18
C LEU A 124 -43.89 -28.50 -88.81
N ALA A 125 -44.23 -27.27 -89.16
CA ALA A 125 -43.35 -26.29 -89.81
C ALA A 125 -42.00 -26.13 -89.05
N VAL A 126 -40.98 -26.87 -89.50
CA VAL A 126 -39.76 -27.16 -88.74
C VAL A 126 -38.76 -25.98 -88.78
N THR A 127 -38.80 -25.14 -89.81
CA THR A 127 -37.68 -24.22 -90.12
C THR A 127 -37.58 -22.99 -89.20
N ASP A 128 -38.70 -22.34 -88.86
CA ASP A 128 -38.65 -21.06 -88.12
C ASP A 128 -38.45 -21.22 -86.61
N SER A 129 -38.82 -22.38 -86.03
CA SER A 129 -38.77 -22.61 -84.58
C SER A 129 -37.40 -23.09 -84.07
N ILE A 130 -36.61 -23.77 -84.91
CA ILE A 130 -35.30 -24.33 -84.52
C ILE A 130 -34.27 -23.25 -84.29
N GLY A 131 -34.15 -22.30 -85.23
CA GLY A 131 -33.19 -21.19 -85.11
C GLY A 131 -33.44 -20.36 -83.86
N ARG A 132 -34.71 -20.06 -83.56
CA ARG A 132 -35.12 -19.38 -82.33
C ARG A 132 -34.77 -20.21 -81.09
N THR A 133 -35.16 -21.48 -81.04
CA THR A 133 -34.95 -22.33 -79.86
C THR A 133 -33.47 -22.58 -79.59
N GLY A 134 -32.69 -22.92 -80.61
CA GLY A 134 -31.23 -23.08 -80.51
C GLY A 134 -30.52 -21.80 -80.10
N GLY A 135 -30.98 -20.64 -80.61
CA GLY A 135 -30.50 -19.33 -80.20
C GLY A 135 -30.77 -19.02 -78.73
N ILE A 136 -31.99 -19.28 -78.22
CA ILE A 136 -32.31 -19.07 -76.80
C ILE A 136 -31.48 -20.01 -75.91
N VAL A 137 -31.27 -21.27 -76.30
CA VAL A 137 -30.40 -22.21 -75.57
C VAL A 137 -28.96 -21.69 -75.45
N LEU A 138 -28.41 -21.15 -76.53
CA LEU A 138 -27.07 -20.53 -76.52
C LEU A 138 -27.00 -19.29 -75.62
N VAL A 139 -27.98 -18.39 -75.73
CA VAL A 139 -28.02 -17.15 -74.93
C VAL A 139 -28.19 -17.48 -73.44
N ALA A 140 -29.10 -18.40 -73.10
CA ALA A 140 -29.29 -18.87 -71.73
C ALA A 140 -28.02 -19.54 -71.18
N GLY A 141 -27.36 -20.35 -72.01
CA GLY A 141 -26.06 -20.96 -71.69
C GLY A 141 -24.98 -19.91 -71.41
N ALA A 142 -24.88 -18.87 -72.23
CA ALA A 142 -23.90 -17.79 -72.06
C ALA A 142 -24.16 -16.95 -70.80
N ILE A 143 -25.42 -16.63 -70.49
CA ILE A 143 -25.80 -15.91 -69.26
C ILE A 143 -25.44 -16.74 -68.03
N LEU A 144 -25.85 -18.02 -68.00
CA LEU A 144 -25.58 -18.91 -66.88
C LEU A 144 -24.08 -19.18 -66.69
N TYR A 145 -23.32 -19.21 -67.80
CA TYR A 145 -21.86 -19.25 -67.75
C TYR A 145 -21.27 -18.02 -67.04
N GLY A 146 -21.72 -16.81 -67.42
CA GLY A 146 -21.29 -15.56 -66.78
C GLY A 146 -21.56 -15.56 -65.28
N ILE A 147 -22.76 -15.99 -64.87
CA ILE A 147 -23.14 -16.13 -63.45
C ILE A 147 -22.23 -17.13 -62.73
N SER A 148 -21.92 -18.27 -63.36
CA SER A 148 -21.06 -19.31 -62.78
C SER A 148 -19.63 -18.80 -62.55
N VAL A 149 -19.06 -18.10 -63.53
CA VAL A 149 -17.72 -17.49 -63.44
C VAL A 149 -17.69 -16.41 -62.36
N PHE A 150 -18.68 -15.52 -62.35
CA PHE A 150 -18.76 -14.44 -61.35
C PHE A 150 -18.86 -14.99 -59.92
N ARG A 151 -19.70 -16.01 -59.71
CA ARG A 151 -19.85 -16.68 -58.41
C ARG A 151 -18.54 -17.33 -57.95
N GLU A 152 -17.84 -18.04 -58.84
CA GLU A 152 -16.58 -18.70 -58.49
C GLU A 152 -15.50 -17.68 -58.09
N ASN A 153 -15.46 -16.53 -58.75
CA ASN A 153 -14.54 -15.45 -58.40
C ASN A 153 -14.85 -14.85 -57.02
N LEU A 154 -16.13 -14.58 -56.72
CA LEU A 154 -16.55 -14.11 -55.40
C LEU A 154 -16.24 -15.11 -54.28
N GLU A 155 -16.48 -16.41 -54.53
CA GLU A 155 -16.15 -17.47 -53.56
C GLU A 155 -14.63 -17.52 -53.28
N LYS A 156 -13.79 -17.32 -54.30
CA LYS A 156 -12.33 -17.27 -54.13
C LYS A 156 -11.90 -16.08 -53.30
N GLU A 157 -12.44 -14.89 -53.58
CA GLU A 157 -12.10 -13.66 -52.86
C GLU A 157 -12.46 -13.79 -51.37
N GLN A 158 -13.67 -14.27 -51.05
CA GLN A 158 -14.09 -14.52 -49.67
C GLN A 158 -13.22 -15.55 -48.95
N ILE A 159 -12.80 -16.62 -49.63
CA ILE A 159 -11.93 -17.64 -49.03
C ILE A 159 -10.56 -17.05 -48.70
N GLU A 160 -9.99 -16.22 -49.58
CA GLU A 160 -8.72 -15.56 -49.32
C GLU A 160 -8.82 -14.53 -48.19
N GLU A 161 -9.90 -13.76 -48.12
CA GLU A 161 -10.16 -12.84 -47.00
C GLU A 161 -10.29 -13.58 -45.67
N ILE A 162 -11.03 -14.70 -45.64
CA ILE A 162 -11.16 -15.54 -44.44
C ILE A 162 -9.80 -16.11 -44.04
N LYS A 163 -8.99 -16.61 -44.99
CA LYS A 163 -7.64 -17.10 -44.70
C LYS A 163 -6.75 -16.01 -44.11
N ASN A 164 -6.78 -14.81 -44.69
CA ASN A 164 -6.00 -13.69 -44.20
C ASN A 164 -6.44 -13.25 -42.80
N THR A 165 -7.75 -13.23 -42.54
CA THR A 165 -8.30 -12.91 -41.23
C THR A 165 -7.93 -13.96 -40.20
N ASN A 166 -8.04 -15.24 -40.53
CA ASN A 166 -7.61 -16.33 -39.65
C ASN A 166 -6.11 -16.25 -39.32
N ARG A 167 -5.25 -15.97 -40.31
CA ARG A 167 -3.81 -15.74 -40.05
C ARG A 167 -3.57 -14.58 -39.10
N LYS A 168 -4.24 -13.43 -39.31
CA LYS A 168 -4.15 -12.28 -38.40
C LYS A 168 -4.62 -12.62 -36.98
N LEU A 169 -5.65 -13.45 -36.84
CA LEU A 169 -6.14 -13.92 -35.54
C LEU A 169 -5.14 -14.86 -34.87
N GLU A 170 -4.52 -15.76 -35.62
CA GLU A 170 -3.45 -16.64 -35.13
C GLU A 170 -2.23 -15.85 -34.66
N ASP A 171 -1.77 -14.87 -35.46
CA ASP A 171 -0.65 -13.99 -35.10
C ASP A 171 -0.97 -13.14 -33.86
N LEU A 172 -2.19 -12.60 -33.77
CA LEU A 172 -2.62 -11.82 -32.61
C LEU A 172 -2.72 -12.69 -31.35
N ALA A 173 -3.26 -13.90 -31.47
CA ALA A 173 -3.36 -14.85 -30.37
C ALA A 173 -1.97 -15.23 -29.85
N ALA A 174 -1.03 -15.55 -30.76
CA ALA A 174 0.34 -15.87 -30.39
C ALA A 174 1.05 -14.70 -29.68
N ASN A 175 0.89 -13.46 -30.19
CA ASN A 175 1.48 -12.28 -29.55
C ASN A 175 0.87 -12.02 -28.16
N LEU A 176 -0.45 -12.18 -28.01
CA LEU A 176 -1.11 -12.01 -26.73
C LEU A 176 -0.66 -13.07 -25.72
N GLU A 177 -0.53 -14.33 -26.12
CA GLU A 177 -0.02 -15.41 -25.26
C GLU A 177 1.41 -15.12 -24.80
N GLU A 178 2.29 -14.67 -25.70
CA GLU A 178 3.64 -14.23 -25.36
C GLU A 178 3.60 -13.09 -24.32
N ARG A 179 2.81 -12.04 -24.59
CA ARG A 179 2.66 -10.89 -23.67
C ARG A 179 2.12 -11.29 -22.30
N ILE A 180 1.16 -12.21 -22.26
CA ILE A 180 0.57 -12.72 -21.00
C ILE A 180 1.65 -13.47 -20.21
N ASN A 181 2.43 -14.32 -20.87
CA ASN A 181 3.50 -15.08 -20.21
C ASN A 181 4.59 -14.13 -19.65
N GLU A 182 5.04 -13.17 -20.44
CA GLU A 182 6.00 -12.15 -20.00
C GLU A 182 5.48 -11.38 -18.78
N ARG A 183 4.23 -10.88 -18.84
CA ARG A 183 3.64 -10.11 -17.73
C ARG A 183 3.39 -10.97 -16.50
N THR A 184 3.06 -12.25 -16.67
CA THR A 184 2.87 -13.17 -15.55
C THR A 184 4.19 -13.42 -14.83
N GLN A 185 5.29 -13.59 -15.56
CA GLN A 185 6.62 -13.74 -14.97
C GLN A 185 7.09 -12.45 -14.26
N GLU A 186 6.89 -11.30 -14.88
CA GLU A 186 7.20 -9.99 -14.26
C GLU A 186 6.41 -9.78 -12.96
N LEU A 187 5.10 -10.06 -12.98
CA LEU A 187 4.24 -9.96 -11.78
C LEU A 187 4.64 -10.93 -10.68
N GLN A 188 5.01 -12.17 -11.02
CA GLN A 188 5.51 -13.15 -10.07
C GLN A 188 6.75 -12.60 -9.36
N GLN A 189 7.72 -12.09 -10.12
CA GLN A 189 8.97 -11.54 -9.57
C GLN A 189 8.73 -10.32 -8.68
N VAL A 190 7.88 -9.37 -9.10
CA VAL A 190 7.53 -8.19 -8.31
C VAL A 190 6.80 -8.58 -7.03
N THR A 191 5.90 -9.58 -7.10
CA THR A 191 5.16 -10.07 -5.94
C THR A 191 6.10 -10.73 -4.93
N GLU A 192 7.04 -11.56 -5.38
CA GLU A 192 8.04 -12.19 -4.52
C GLU A 192 8.93 -11.15 -3.82
N GLN A 193 9.42 -10.14 -4.55
CA GLN A 193 10.21 -9.06 -3.95
C GLN A 193 9.40 -8.25 -2.93
N THR A 194 8.14 -7.95 -3.26
CA THR A 194 7.24 -7.21 -2.36
C THR A 194 6.97 -8.00 -1.09
N GLN A 195 6.72 -9.30 -1.21
CA GLN A 195 6.49 -10.19 -0.07
C GLN A 195 7.73 -10.29 0.81
N GLN A 196 8.92 -10.46 0.22
CA GLN A 196 10.18 -10.47 0.98
C GLN A 196 10.41 -9.17 1.73
N ARG A 197 10.17 -8.02 1.08
CA ARG A 197 10.28 -6.70 1.71
C ARG A 197 9.29 -6.53 2.86
N ALA A 198 8.04 -6.98 2.68
CA ALA A 198 7.03 -6.95 3.72
C ALA A 198 7.41 -7.82 4.93
N SER A 199 7.90 -9.05 4.70
CA SER A 199 8.36 -9.94 5.77
C SER A 199 9.54 -9.36 6.55
N ARG A 200 10.50 -8.71 5.85
CA ARG A 200 11.62 -8.02 6.51
C ARG A 200 11.13 -6.87 7.41
N LEU A 201 10.21 -6.05 6.92
CA LEU A 201 9.62 -4.95 7.71
C LEU A 201 8.82 -5.47 8.92
N GLN A 202 8.07 -6.56 8.75
CA GLN A 202 7.33 -7.18 9.84
C GLN A 202 8.28 -7.66 10.95
N ALA A 203 9.39 -8.31 10.60
CA ALA A 203 10.37 -8.76 11.58
C ALA A 203 10.98 -7.59 12.38
N ILE A 204 11.27 -6.46 11.73
CA ILE A 204 11.72 -5.24 12.43
C ILE A 204 10.62 -4.72 13.36
N SER A 205 9.38 -4.65 12.88
CA SER A 205 8.23 -4.22 13.68
C SER A 205 8.02 -5.10 14.91
N ASP A 206 8.17 -6.42 14.78
CA ASP A 206 8.03 -7.37 15.88
C ASP A 206 9.12 -7.16 16.94
N ILE A 207 10.38 -6.97 16.51
CA ILE A 207 11.51 -6.63 17.40
C ILE A 207 11.22 -5.32 18.12
N SER A 208 10.72 -4.31 17.40
CA SER A 208 10.40 -3.00 17.96
C SER A 208 9.26 -3.04 18.98
N GLN A 209 8.21 -3.82 18.73
CA GLN A 209 7.13 -4.00 19.70
C GLN A 209 7.63 -4.71 20.96
N GLU A 210 8.51 -5.71 20.81
CA GLU A 210 9.13 -6.40 21.95
C GLU A 210 9.98 -5.43 22.78
N ILE A 211 10.74 -4.53 22.11
CA ILE A 211 11.49 -3.44 22.75
C ILE A 211 10.54 -2.47 23.47
N VAL A 212 9.47 -2.00 22.83
CA VAL A 212 8.52 -1.04 23.45
C VAL A 212 7.81 -1.66 24.66
N SER A 213 7.44 -2.93 24.59
CA SER A 213 6.81 -3.64 25.72
C SER A 213 7.73 -3.71 26.96
N SER A 214 9.05 -3.68 26.75
CA SER A 214 10.03 -3.71 27.84
C SER A 214 10.14 -2.40 28.61
N ILE A 215 9.61 -1.28 28.08
CA ILE A 215 9.62 0.05 28.74
C ILE A 215 8.82 0.07 30.04
N THR A 216 7.91 -0.88 30.24
CA THR A 216 7.16 -1.05 31.50
C THR A 216 8.05 -1.45 32.68
N GLN A 217 9.32 -1.81 32.43
CA GLN A 217 10.31 -2.18 33.45
C GLN A 217 11.08 -0.95 33.96
N LYS A 218 11.97 -1.16 34.94
CA LYS A 218 12.81 -0.07 35.46
C LYS A 218 13.70 0.50 34.35
N PRO A 219 13.83 1.84 34.23
CA PRO A 219 14.62 2.49 33.19
C PRO A 219 16.03 1.92 32.98
N ASP A 220 16.72 1.57 34.07
CA ASP A 220 18.08 1.01 34.03
C ASP A 220 18.17 -0.39 33.41
N GLU A 221 17.07 -1.14 33.37
CA GLU A 221 17.03 -2.52 32.87
C GLU A 221 16.65 -2.59 31.38
N VAL A 222 16.00 -1.56 30.85
CA VAL A 222 15.48 -1.54 29.47
C VAL A 222 16.59 -1.64 28.43
N LEU A 223 17.67 -0.86 28.59
CA LEU A 223 18.78 -0.85 27.63
C LEU A 223 19.48 -2.22 27.55
N GLY A 224 19.67 -2.88 28.69
CA GLY A 224 20.22 -4.25 28.76
C GLY A 224 19.35 -5.22 27.98
N ARG A 225 18.03 -5.14 28.16
CA ARG A 225 17.07 -6.00 27.47
C ARG A 225 17.06 -5.78 25.97
N ILE A 226 17.17 -4.53 25.51
CA ILE A 226 17.31 -4.19 24.08
C ILE A 226 18.53 -4.91 23.49
N THR A 227 19.70 -4.79 24.11
CA THR A 227 20.92 -5.46 23.60
C THR A 227 20.77 -6.98 23.52
N GLN A 228 20.07 -7.59 24.47
CA GLN A 228 19.79 -9.03 24.47
C GLN A 228 18.82 -9.45 23.36
N ILE A 229 17.74 -8.68 23.12
CA ILE A 229 16.78 -8.97 22.06
C ILE A 229 17.47 -8.92 20.70
N ILE A 230 18.25 -7.87 20.44
CA ILE A 230 18.98 -7.69 19.17
C ILE A 230 19.95 -8.86 18.95
N SER A 231 20.78 -9.17 19.96
CA SER A 231 21.73 -10.28 19.87
C SER A 231 21.03 -11.62 19.61
N LYS A 232 19.95 -11.94 20.36
CA LYS A 232 19.27 -13.23 20.26
C LYS A 232 18.47 -13.40 18.96
N LYS A 233 17.80 -12.33 18.50
CA LYS A 233 16.94 -12.38 17.31
C LYS A 233 17.74 -12.31 16.02
N LEU A 234 18.84 -11.56 16.01
CA LEU A 234 19.67 -11.35 14.82
C LEU A 234 20.95 -12.19 14.81
N GLY A 235 21.27 -12.89 15.90
CA GLY A 235 22.39 -13.83 15.97
C GLY A 235 23.77 -13.18 16.11
N TYR A 236 23.85 -11.94 16.60
CA TYR A 236 25.11 -11.23 16.75
C TYR A 236 25.83 -11.55 18.05
N TYR A 237 27.16 -11.64 17.97
CA TYR A 237 28.06 -11.95 19.08
C TYR A 237 27.98 -10.89 20.19
N HIS A 238 28.13 -9.62 19.80
CA HIS A 238 28.11 -8.50 20.73
C HIS A 238 27.20 -7.38 20.22
N VAL A 239 26.44 -6.79 21.13
CA VAL A 239 25.65 -5.59 20.94
C VAL A 239 25.89 -4.69 22.14
N GLY A 240 26.29 -3.46 21.89
CA GLY A 240 26.54 -2.41 22.87
C GLY A 240 25.73 -1.14 22.56
N ILE A 241 25.19 -0.50 23.59
CA ILE A 241 24.57 0.82 23.47
C ILE A 241 25.46 1.82 24.20
N PHE A 242 25.99 2.77 23.44
CA PHE A 242 26.73 3.92 23.93
C PHE A 242 25.83 5.15 23.92
N LEU A 243 25.81 5.91 25.02
CA LEU A 243 25.13 7.20 25.10
C LEU A 243 26.15 8.31 25.31
N LEU A 244 25.89 9.47 24.73
CA LEU A 244 26.72 10.65 24.99
C LEU A 244 26.56 11.11 26.44
N ASP A 245 27.66 11.57 27.03
CA ASP A 245 27.62 12.29 28.29
C ASP A 245 27.02 13.70 28.11
N LYS A 246 26.85 14.43 29.22
CA LYS A 246 26.17 15.75 29.21
C LYS A 246 26.93 16.80 28.40
N ASP A 247 28.25 16.67 28.32
CA ASP A 247 29.14 17.59 27.63
C ASP A 247 29.40 17.16 26.17
N GLU A 248 28.79 16.05 25.73
CA GLU A 248 28.97 15.42 24.41
C GLU A 248 30.44 15.15 24.04
N GLU A 249 31.31 14.99 25.04
CA GLU A 249 32.73 14.70 24.84
C GLU A 249 32.99 13.20 24.76
N TYR A 250 32.22 12.39 25.49
CA TYR A 250 32.42 10.94 25.56
C TYR A 250 31.15 10.16 25.26
N ALA A 251 31.29 9.12 24.44
CA ALA A 251 30.33 8.05 24.26
C ALA A 251 30.58 6.99 25.34
N VAL A 252 29.67 6.90 26.31
CA VAL A 252 29.77 6.00 27.47
C VAL A 252 28.94 4.74 27.23
N LEU A 253 29.53 3.55 27.42
CA LEU A 253 28.79 2.29 27.31
C LEU A 253 27.76 2.19 28.43
N ARG A 254 26.49 2.07 28.08
CA ARG A 254 25.35 2.00 29.03
C ARG A 254 24.69 0.64 29.09
N ALA A 255 24.79 -0.15 28.04
CA ALA A 255 24.31 -1.53 28.04
C ALA A 255 25.12 -2.40 27.07
N ALA A 256 25.23 -3.69 27.37
CA ALA A 256 25.82 -4.68 26.50
C ALA A 256 25.31 -6.09 26.82
N ASN A 257 25.18 -6.96 25.82
CA ASN A 257 24.71 -8.34 26.03
C ASN A 257 25.82 -9.31 26.46
N SER A 258 27.01 -9.18 25.85
CA SER A 258 28.08 -10.20 25.91
C SER A 258 28.85 -10.17 27.23
N ARG A 259 29.54 -11.26 27.57
CA ARG A 259 30.42 -11.32 28.75
C ARG A 259 31.53 -10.26 28.71
N GLY A 260 32.12 -10.00 27.54
CA GLY A 260 33.12 -8.94 27.35
C GLY A 260 32.53 -7.55 27.61
N GLY A 261 31.38 -7.27 27.02
CA GLY A 261 30.61 -6.04 27.26
C GLY A 261 30.25 -5.81 28.72
N GLN A 262 29.91 -6.86 29.47
CA GLN A 262 29.65 -6.77 30.91
C GLN A 262 30.89 -6.35 31.72
N LYS A 263 32.09 -6.82 31.34
CA LYS A 263 33.35 -6.33 31.94
C LYS A 263 33.59 -4.85 31.60
N MET A 264 33.31 -4.45 30.36
CA MET A 264 33.43 -3.05 29.92
C MET A 264 32.47 -2.14 30.69
N LEU A 265 31.24 -2.58 30.94
CA LEU A 265 30.26 -1.85 31.78
C LEU A 265 30.77 -1.68 33.21
N ALA A 266 31.32 -2.73 33.83
CA ALA A 266 31.82 -2.67 35.20
C ALA A 266 32.93 -1.62 35.39
N ARG A 267 33.75 -1.37 34.36
CA ARG A 267 34.79 -0.33 34.35
C ARG A 267 34.36 1.02 33.76
N ARG A 268 33.05 1.21 33.50
CA ARG A 268 32.49 2.43 32.89
C ARG A 268 33.20 2.81 31.59
N HIS A 269 33.37 1.85 30.70
CA HIS A 269 34.08 2.07 29.44
C HIS A 269 33.48 3.24 28.65
N GLN A 270 34.35 4.15 28.19
CA GLN A 270 33.98 5.34 27.45
C GLN A 270 34.97 5.58 26.31
N LEU A 271 34.47 6.15 25.22
CA LEU A 271 35.23 6.48 24.02
C LEU A 271 35.04 7.95 23.70
N LYS A 272 36.10 8.66 23.34
CA LYS A 272 36.01 10.08 23.00
C LYS A 272 35.24 10.27 21.68
N VAL A 273 34.29 11.19 21.65
CA VAL A 273 33.56 11.57 20.43
C VAL A 273 34.56 12.13 19.41
N GLY A 274 34.51 11.62 18.18
CA GLY A 274 35.50 11.94 17.14
C GLY A 274 36.88 11.33 17.34
N GLY A 275 37.06 10.56 18.42
CA GLY A 275 38.29 9.82 18.68
C GLY A 275 38.50 8.65 17.72
N ILE A 276 39.67 8.01 17.85
CA ILE A 276 40.04 6.84 17.05
C ILE A 276 39.09 5.68 17.40
N GLY A 277 38.44 5.11 16.40
CA GLY A 277 37.50 3.98 16.53
C GLY A 277 36.17 4.22 15.80
N ILE A 278 35.39 3.16 15.60
CA ILE A 278 34.14 3.21 14.83
C ILE A 278 33.06 3.99 15.59
N VAL A 279 32.85 3.69 16.88
CA VAL A 279 31.91 4.42 17.75
C VAL A 279 32.23 5.92 17.83
N GLY A 280 33.51 6.28 17.97
CA GLY A 280 33.95 7.69 18.01
C GLY A 280 33.63 8.44 16.71
N TYR A 281 33.86 7.80 15.56
CA TYR A 281 33.51 8.36 14.26
C TYR A 281 31.99 8.51 14.08
N VAL A 282 31.21 7.51 14.45
CA VAL A 282 29.75 7.50 14.27
C VAL A 282 29.08 8.57 15.12
N THR A 283 29.53 8.73 16.37
CA THR A 283 29.00 9.75 17.28
C THR A 283 29.31 11.17 16.85
N GLN A 284 30.44 11.42 16.16
CA GLN A 284 30.75 12.75 15.62
C GLN A 284 30.11 13.02 14.25
N SER A 285 30.17 12.06 13.33
CA SER A 285 29.71 12.25 11.96
C SER A 285 28.20 12.07 11.79
N GLY A 286 27.57 11.31 12.70
CA GLY A 286 26.18 10.88 12.54
C GLY A 286 25.97 9.96 11.34
N ARG A 287 27.01 9.31 10.81
CA ARG A 287 26.91 8.38 9.69
C ARG A 287 27.27 6.96 10.15
N PRO A 288 26.53 5.92 9.72
CA PRO A 288 26.93 4.54 9.97
C PRO A 288 28.36 4.26 9.49
N ARG A 289 29.07 3.38 10.19
CA ARG A 289 30.39 2.89 9.77
C ARG A 289 30.49 1.39 10.00
N ILE A 290 31.12 0.72 9.03
CA ILE A 290 31.28 -0.73 9.01
C ILE A 290 32.77 -1.03 8.84
N ALA A 291 33.26 -2.02 9.58
CA ALA A 291 34.52 -2.70 9.33
C ALA A 291 34.22 -4.17 9.01
N LEU A 292 34.52 -4.60 7.78
CA LEU A 292 34.21 -5.94 7.29
C LEU A 292 35.20 -7.01 7.77
N ASP A 293 36.47 -6.64 8.01
CA ASP A 293 37.40 -7.46 8.79
C ASP A 293 38.28 -6.59 9.70
N THR A 294 38.02 -6.68 11.01
CA THR A 294 38.70 -5.90 12.06
C THR A 294 40.19 -6.22 12.20
N THR A 295 40.66 -7.34 11.67
CA THR A 295 42.09 -7.71 11.68
C THR A 295 42.91 -7.04 10.57
N THR A 296 42.23 -6.53 9.53
CA THR A 296 42.87 -5.94 8.34
C THR A 296 42.63 -4.45 8.17
N ASP A 297 41.61 -3.89 8.84
CA ASP A 297 41.27 -2.47 8.74
C ASP A 297 42.18 -1.62 9.64
N ALA A 298 42.95 -0.71 9.02
CA ALA A 298 44.12 -0.04 9.62
C ALA A 298 43.84 0.95 10.78
N VAL A 299 42.57 1.12 11.16
CA VAL A 299 42.12 2.09 12.19
C VAL A 299 41.70 1.37 13.49
N PHE A 300 41.87 0.05 13.60
CA PHE A 300 41.23 -0.74 14.65
C PHE A 300 42.05 -0.93 15.93
N PHE A 301 41.39 -0.75 17.09
CA PHE A 301 41.86 -1.18 18.39
C PHE A 301 41.39 -2.61 18.65
N ASN A 302 42.31 -3.57 18.70
CA ASN A 302 41.99 -4.94 19.14
C ASN A 302 41.52 -4.90 20.61
N ASN A 303 40.20 -5.00 20.86
CA ASN A 303 39.66 -4.88 22.21
C ASN A 303 39.85 -6.22 22.96
N PRO A 304 40.67 -6.27 24.03
CA PRO A 304 40.94 -7.52 24.76
C PRO A 304 39.69 -8.15 25.39
N ASP A 305 38.65 -7.35 25.65
CA ASP A 305 37.38 -7.82 26.21
C ASP A 305 36.51 -8.54 25.16
N LEU A 306 36.73 -8.29 23.85
CA LEU A 306 35.96 -8.83 22.73
C LEU A 306 36.88 -9.51 21.69
N PRO A 307 37.61 -10.58 22.06
CA PRO A 307 38.66 -11.17 21.24
C PRO A 307 38.15 -11.92 20.00
N GLU A 308 36.85 -12.25 19.96
CA GLU A 308 36.24 -12.98 18.84
C GLU A 308 35.73 -12.04 17.74
N THR A 309 35.81 -10.72 17.91
CA THR A 309 35.28 -9.77 16.93
C THR A 309 36.06 -9.82 15.62
N ARG A 310 35.36 -10.14 14.54
CA ARG A 310 35.89 -10.20 13.17
C ARG A 310 35.27 -9.17 12.25
N SER A 311 34.05 -8.70 12.52
CA SER A 311 33.46 -7.56 11.82
C SER A 311 32.61 -6.74 12.79
N GLU A 312 32.47 -5.45 12.50
CA GLU A 312 31.76 -4.49 13.36
C GLU A 312 30.97 -3.49 12.50
N ILE A 313 29.75 -3.17 12.94
CA ILE A 313 28.98 -2.04 12.45
C ILE A 313 28.55 -1.19 13.64
N SER A 314 28.79 0.11 13.55
CA SER A 314 28.27 1.07 14.51
C SER A 314 27.34 2.06 13.82
N LEU A 315 26.21 2.33 14.47
CA LEU A 315 25.07 3.04 13.94
C LEU A 315 24.73 4.21 14.87
N PRO A 316 24.47 5.41 14.34
CA PRO A 316 24.14 6.55 15.17
C PRO A 316 22.73 6.38 15.76
N LEU A 317 22.60 6.60 17.07
CA LEU A 317 21.29 6.73 17.72
C LEU A 317 20.84 8.17 17.56
N LYS A 318 19.83 8.42 16.71
CA LYS A 318 19.35 9.76 16.38
C LYS A 318 17.95 10.01 16.89
N TYR A 319 17.75 11.17 17.50
CA TYR A 319 16.44 11.71 17.83
C TYR A 319 16.27 13.06 17.14
N GLY A 320 15.50 13.09 16.05
CA GLY A 320 15.45 14.27 15.16
C GLY A 320 16.80 14.51 14.50
N SER A 321 17.36 15.72 14.68
CA SER A 321 18.70 16.08 14.20
C SER A 321 19.82 15.78 15.20
N THR A 322 19.50 15.41 16.45
CA THR A 322 20.47 15.21 17.52
C THR A 322 20.93 13.76 17.58
N ILE A 323 22.24 13.56 17.69
CA ILE A 323 22.85 12.25 17.98
C ILE A 323 22.88 12.10 19.49
N ILE A 324 22.23 11.07 20.03
CA ILE A 324 22.21 10.80 21.48
C ILE A 324 23.20 9.69 21.88
N GLY A 325 23.82 9.04 20.90
CA GLY A 325 24.73 7.92 21.13
C GLY A 325 24.99 7.08 19.89
N ALA A 326 25.45 5.85 20.10
CA ALA A 326 25.68 4.87 19.06
C ALA A 326 25.24 3.46 19.50
N LEU A 327 24.70 2.70 18.56
CA LEU A 327 24.47 1.27 18.66
C LEU A 327 25.63 0.56 17.98
N ASP A 328 26.37 -0.21 18.76
CA ASP A 328 27.51 -0.98 18.28
C ASP A 328 27.16 -2.46 18.18
N VAL A 329 27.41 -3.08 17.03
CA VAL A 329 27.08 -4.48 16.76
C VAL A 329 28.30 -5.17 16.15
N GLN A 330 28.70 -6.29 16.74
CA GLN A 330 29.90 -7.03 16.32
C GLN A 330 29.59 -8.50 16.08
N SER A 331 30.29 -9.08 15.12
CA SER A 331 30.17 -10.47 14.71
C SER A 331 31.52 -11.19 14.81
N SER A 332 31.46 -12.48 15.10
CA SER A 332 32.63 -13.37 15.07
C SER A 332 33.00 -13.87 13.67
N LEU A 333 32.19 -13.53 12.66
CA LEU A 333 32.45 -13.82 11.26
C LEU A 333 33.00 -12.58 10.55
N PRO A 334 34.01 -12.71 9.66
CA PRO A 334 34.37 -11.64 8.74
C PRO A 334 33.26 -11.44 7.70
N ASN A 335 33.11 -10.23 7.19
CA ASN A 335 32.10 -9.83 6.19
C ASN A 335 30.65 -10.18 6.60
N ALA A 336 30.32 -10.09 7.90
CA ALA A 336 28.99 -10.43 8.38
C ALA A 336 27.91 -9.41 8.02
N PHE A 337 28.30 -8.17 7.69
CA PHE A 337 27.39 -7.07 7.37
C PHE A 337 27.43 -6.74 5.88
N LYS A 338 26.27 -6.77 5.23
CA LYS A 338 26.07 -6.35 3.83
C LYS A 338 25.44 -4.96 3.78
N ASP A 339 25.47 -4.31 2.62
CA ASP A 339 24.85 -2.99 2.44
C ASP A 339 23.35 -2.98 2.80
N GLU A 340 22.62 -4.06 2.51
CA GLU A 340 21.21 -4.23 2.90
C GLU A 340 20.99 -4.28 4.42
N ASP A 341 21.98 -4.73 5.18
CA ASP A 341 21.89 -4.83 6.64
C ASP A 341 22.04 -3.45 7.29
N VAL A 342 22.73 -2.51 6.63
CA VAL A 342 22.92 -1.14 7.12
C VAL A 342 21.58 -0.42 7.24
N ASP A 343 20.75 -0.50 6.20
CA ASP A 343 19.43 0.15 6.19
C ASP A 343 18.52 -0.46 7.26
N THR A 344 18.54 -1.79 7.35
CA THR A 344 17.74 -2.56 8.32
C THR A 344 18.12 -2.21 9.76
N LEU A 345 19.41 -2.24 10.08
CA LEU A 345 19.91 -1.95 11.42
C LEU A 345 19.83 -0.45 11.74
N SER A 346 19.94 0.44 10.75
CA SER A 346 19.73 1.88 10.92
C SER A 346 18.28 2.19 11.30
N ALA A 347 17.31 1.52 10.66
CA ALA A 347 15.90 1.66 11.03
C ALA A 347 15.66 1.23 12.49
N LEU A 348 16.30 0.13 12.92
CA LEU A 348 16.23 -0.35 14.29
C LEU A 348 16.90 0.64 15.27
N ALA A 349 18.09 1.16 14.94
CA ALA A 349 18.81 2.16 15.73
C ALA A 349 17.98 3.44 15.96
N ASN A 350 17.29 3.92 14.92
CA ASN A 350 16.39 5.07 15.05
C ASN A 350 15.24 4.81 16.02
N GLN A 351 14.64 3.61 15.98
CA GLN A 351 13.56 3.25 16.91
C GLN A 351 14.06 3.12 18.35
N ILE A 352 15.25 2.54 18.54
CA ILE A 352 15.90 2.47 19.85
C ILE A 352 16.16 3.88 20.38
N ALA A 353 16.63 4.80 19.54
CA ALA A 353 16.90 6.18 19.96
C ALA A 353 15.63 6.89 20.46
N ILE A 354 14.49 6.68 19.81
CA ILE A 354 13.18 7.19 20.27
C ILE A 354 12.83 6.64 21.65
N VAL A 355 12.97 5.32 21.85
CA VAL A 355 12.68 4.67 23.12
C VAL A 355 13.56 5.21 24.25
N ILE A 356 14.87 5.33 24.00
CA ILE A 356 15.83 5.87 24.97
C ILE A 356 15.44 7.31 25.35
N LYS A 357 15.11 8.14 24.36
CA LYS A 357 14.72 9.53 24.63
C LYS A 357 13.42 9.63 25.42
N ASN A 358 12.44 8.78 25.13
CA ASN A 358 11.18 8.74 25.88
C ASN A 358 11.42 8.36 27.36
N ILE A 359 12.29 7.38 27.62
CA ILE A 359 12.65 6.97 28.97
C ILE A 359 13.33 8.12 29.72
N GLN A 360 14.35 8.74 29.12
CA GLN A 360 15.05 9.89 29.73
C GLN A 360 14.08 11.04 30.02
N THR A 361 13.18 11.35 29.10
CA THR A 361 12.19 12.43 29.27
C THR A 361 11.24 12.13 30.44
N ALA A 362 10.81 10.87 30.58
CA ALA A 362 9.96 10.45 31.69
C ALA A 362 10.69 10.51 33.04
N GLU A 363 11.98 10.19 33.09
CA GLU A 363 12.81 10.35 34.28
C GLU A 363 13.01 11.82 34.65
N ASP A 364 13.38 12.66 33.68
CA ASP A 364 13.58 14.10 33.88
C ASP A 364 12.31 14.77 34.43
N ALA A 365 11.13 14.37 33.93
CA ALA A 365 9.85 14.84 34.45
C ALA A 365 9.64 14.45 35.92
N LYS A 366 9.95 13.21 36.31
CA LYS A 366 9.86 12.75 37.70
C LYS A 366 10.81 13.52 38.63
N TYR A 367 12.08 13.66 38.25
CA TYR A 367 13.06 14.43 39.03
C TYR A 367 12.68 15.92 39.14
N GLY A 368 12.10 16.50 38.08
CA GLY A 368 11.60 17.87 38.08
C GLY A 368 10.49 18.10 39.10
N ILE A 369 9.58 17.14 39.27
CA ILE A 369 8.52 17.18 40.29
C ILE A 369 9.14 17.07 41.69
N SER A 370 9.98 16.06 41.94
CA SER A 370 10.61 15.86 43.26
C SER A 370 11.45 17.06 43.71
N ASN A 371 12.26 17.65 42.83
CA ASN A 371 13.05 18.83 43.15
C ASN A 371 12.19 20.07 43.45
N ARG A 372 10.98 20.17 42.90
CA ARG A 372 10.05 21.27 43.21
C ARG A 372 9.33 21.04 44.54
N THR A 373 8.95 19.78 44.85
CA THR A 373 8.39 19.41 46.16
C THR A 373 9.40 19.62 47.29
N ILE A 374 10.69 19.34 47.06
CA ILE A 374 11.76 19.60 48.05
C ILE A 374 11.99 21.11 48.23
N LYS A 375 11.94 21.90 47.15
CA LYS A 375 12.01 23.37 47.25
C LYS A 375 10.85 23.96 48.06
N PHE A 376 9.69 23.32 48.07
CA PHE A 376 8.57 23.72 48.94
C PHE A 376 8.89 23.48 50.42
N ALA A 377 9.49 22.34 50.78
CA ALA A 377 9.91 22.05 52.16
C ALA A 377 11.03 22.99 52.68
N GLN A 378 11.81 23.61 51.79
CA GLN A 378 12.90 24.53 52.15
C GLN A 378 12.51 26.02 52.09
N ARG A 379 11.37 26.38 51.47
CA ARG A 379 10.94 27.77 51.37
C ARG A 379 10.04 28.09 52.55
N ASP A 380 10.65 28.41 53.69
CA ASP A 380 10.13 29.25 54.76
C ASP A 380 8.60 29.46 54.76
N ILE A 381 7.82 28.41 55.08
CA ILE A 381 6.50 28.63 55.70
C ILE A 381 6.84 29.08 57.12
N GLN A 382 7.17 30.37 57.27
CA GLN A 382 7.47 30.92 58.58
C GLN A 382 6.20 31.00 59.44
N HIS A 383 5.01 31.09 58.82
CA HIS A 383 3.76 31.30 59.54
C HIS A 383 2.56 30.68 58.79
N GLY A 384 1.65 30.08 59.55
CA GLY A 384 0.31 29.66 59.15
C GLY A 384 -0.71 30.14 60.18
N TYR A 385 -1.94 29.65 60.09
CA TYR A 385 -3.01 29.99 61.04
C TYR A 385 -3.62 28.71 61.61
N SER A 386 -3.83 28.68 62.93
CA SER A 386 -4.52 27.61 63.64
C SER A 386 -5.85 28.11 64.17
N PHE A 387 -6.89 27.32 64.01
CA PHE A 387 -8.18 27.54 64.66
C PHE A 387 -8.17 26.85 66.03
N GLN A 388 -8.48 27.61 67.08
CA GLN A 388 -8.51 27.11 68.45
C GLN A 388 -9.94 26.71 68.85
N PRO A 389 -10.12 25.76 69.78
CA PRO A 389 -11.45 25.35 70.24
C PRO A 389 -12.31 26.46 70.86
N ASP A 390 -11.69 27.57 71.28
CA ASP A 390 -12.36 28.77 71.80
C ASP A 390 -12.88 29.71 70.70
N GLY A 391 -12.68 29.37 69.43
CA GLY A 391 -13.10 30.15 68.27
C GLY A 391 -12.07 31.17 67.77
N SER A 392 -10.91 31.29 68.43
CA SER A 392 -9.85 32.21 68.00
C SER A 392 -9.01 31.64 66.84
N ILE A 393 -8.46 32.54 66.01
CA ILE A 393 -7.49 32.19 64.96
C ILE A 393 -6.14 32.79 65.38
N ILE A 394 -5.14 31.93 65.59
CA ILE A 394 -3.80 32.34 65.98
C ILE A 394 -2.78 32.05 64.88
N MET A 395 -1.78 32.92 64.75
CA MET A 395 -0.63 32.62 63.90
C MET A 395 0.16 31.48 64.54
N THR A 396 0.47 30.46 63.76
CA THR A 396 1.20 29.27 64.21
C THR A 396 2.34 28.96 63.26
N THR A 397 3.32 28.19 63.72
CA THR A 397 4.31 27.55 62.84
C THR A 397 3.87 26.12 62.55
N LEU A 398 4.37 25.52 61.47
CA LEU A 398 4.14 24.10 61.22
C LEU A 398 4.57 23.27 62.45
N PRO A 399 3.72 22.33 62.93
CA PRO A 399 4.09 21.44 64.03
C PRO A 399 5.38 20.69 63.67
N GLN A 400 6.43 20.84 64.48
CA GLN A 400 7.65 20.07 64.29
C GLN A 400 7.44 18.62 64.75
N ASN A 401 8.02 17.66 64.03
CA ASN A 401 7.94 16.21 64.30
C ASN A 401 6.54 15.59 64.17
N ASN A 402 5.83 15.85 63.07
CA ASN A 402 4.59 15.16 62.72
C ASN A 402 4.82 14.25 61.49
N PRO A 403 5.02 12.92 61.66
CA PRO A 403 5.30 11.99 60.56
C PRO A 403 4.25 11.96 59.45
N GLN A 404 2.99 12.26 59.80
CA GLN A 404 1.86 12.26 58.87
C GLN A 404 1.88 13.52 57.99
N LEU A 405 2.25 14.65 58.58
CA LEU A 405 2.52 15.90 57.87
C LEU A 405 3.70 15.73 56.90
N ASP A 406 4.80 15.13 57.36
CA ASP A 406 5.97 14.86 56.53
C ASP A 406 5.64 13.91 55.38
N LYS A 407 4.82 12.88 55.64
CA LYS A 407 4.35 11.96 54.61
C LYS A 407 3.49 12.67 53.56
N ALA A 408 2.54 13.52 53.97
CA ALA A 408 1.69 14.28 53.07
C ALA A 408 2.48 15.30 52.23
N ILE A 409 3.52 15.92 52.81
CA ILE A 409 4.43 16.82 52.11
C ILE A 409 5.29 16.04 51.09
N ALA A 410 5.81 14.86 51.47
CA ALA A 410 6.68 14.06 50.63
C ALA A 410 5.93 13.35 49.48
N SER A 411 4.75 12.79 49.75
CA SER A 411 3.93 12.14 48.73
C SER A 411 3.15 13.14 47.88
N GLY A 412 2.84 14.31 48.45
CA GLY A 412 1.87 15.22 47.87
C GLY A 412 0.46 14.65 47.87
N GLU A 413 0.14 13.64 48.66
CA GLU A 413 -1.21 13.05 48.71
C GLU A 413 -1.91 13.39 50.03
N THR A 414 -3.24 13.33 50.03
CA THR A 414 -4.01 13.45 51.26
C THR A 414 -3.75 12.24 52.16
N VAL A 415 -3.34 12.50 53.40
CA VAL A 415 -3.10 11.45 54.40
C VAL A 415 -4.19 11.54 55.46
N VAL A 416 -4.93 10.46 55.63
CA VAL A 416 -6.00 10.33 56.63
C VAL A 416 -5.60 9.27 57.65
N LEU A 417 -5.69 9.63 58.93
CA LEU A 417 -5.51 8.73 60.06
C LEU A 417 -6.80 8.70 60.87
N SER A 418 -7.51 7.58 60.85
CA SER A 418 -8.81 7.41 61.52
C SER A 418 -8.72 6.67 62.87
N ALA A 419 -7.55 6.19 63.27
CA ALA A 419 -7.37 5.42 64.51
C ALA A 419 -6.25 6.01 65.37
N PRO A 420 -6.40 6.02 66.71
CA PRO A 420 -5.35 6.46 67.60
C PRO A 420 -4.15 5.52 67.48
N SER A 421 -3.00 6.08 67.12
CA SER A 421 -1.72 5.45 67.43
C SER A 421 -1.32 5.87 68.84
N LYS A 422 -0.43 5.14 69.53
CA LYS A 422 0.04 5.49 70.88
C LYS A 422 0.56 6.94 71.00
N ASP A 423 0.89 7.57 69.88
CA ASP A 423 1.57 8.86 69.79
C ASP A 423 0.82 9.92 68.94
N SER A 424 -0.42 9.68 68.45
CA SER A 424 -1.11 10.69 67.61
C SER A 424 -2.64 10.54 67.58
N GLN A 425 -3.34 11.68 67.60
CA GLN A 425 -4.81 11.76 67.43
C GLN A 425 -5.23 11.57 65.97
N PRO A 426 -6.50 11.17 65.70
CA PRO A 426 -7.02 11.08 64.35
C PRO A 426 -6.84 12.40 63.59
N THR A 427 -6.28 12.33 62.38
CA THR A 427 -5.77 13.51 61.67
C THR A 427 -6.05 13.42 60.18
N ILE A 428 -6.36 14.55 59.55
CA ILE A 428 -6.34 14.73 58.10
C ILE A 428 -5.24 15.73 57.75
N ALA A 429 -4.34 15.33 56.86
CA ALA A 429 -3.35 16.22 56.24
C ALA A 429 -3.62 16.31 54.74
N VAL A 430 -4.05 17.48 54.26
CA VAL A 430 -4.40 17.72 52.86
C VAL A 430 -3.41 18.73 52.26
N PRO A 431 -2.67 18.37 51.20
CA PRO A 431 -1.79 19.29 50.51
C PRO A 431 -2.60 20.35 49.74
N VAL A 432 -2.20 21.61 49.85
CA VAL A 432 -2.72 22.73 49.07
C VAL A 432 -1.85 22.87 47.83
N LYS A 433 -2.37 22.49 46.66
CA LYS A 433 -1.62 22.50 45.40
C LYS A 433 -2.27 23.35 44.33
N PHE A 434 -1.45 24.09 43.61
CA PHE A 434 -1.85 24.68 42.34
C PHE A 434 -1.10 23.99 41.22
N ARG A 435 -1.84 23.31 40.33
CA ARG A 435 -1.28 22.39 39.33
C ARG A 435 -0.42 21.33 40.04
N ASP A 436 0.85 21.21 39.68
CA ASP A 436 1.79 20.25 40.29
C ASP A 436 2.66 20.88 41.39
N GLN A 437 2.36 22.10 41.82
CA GLN A 437 3.13 22.81 42.83
C GLN A 437 2.40 22.80 44.18
N LEU A 438 3.06 22.23 45.19
CA LEU A 438 2.66 22.33 46.58
C LEU A 438 2.88 23.78 47.07
N ILE A 439 1.84 24.40 47.64
CA ILE A 439 1.81 25.79 48.15
C ILE A 439 1.58 25.82 49.67
N GLY A 440 0.96 24.79 50.23
CA GLY A 440 0.63 24.75 51.65
C GLY A 440 0.19 23.36 52.07
N ILE A 441 -0.17 23.24 53.35
CA ILE A 441 -0.79 22.04 53.90
C ILE A 441 -1.89 22.46 54.87
N ILE A 442 -3.05 21.83 54.75
CA ILE A 442 -4.14 21.94 55.71
C ILE A 442 -4.04 20.73 56.62
N HIS A 443 -3.91 20.98 57.92
CA HIS A 443 -3.81 19.96 58.95
C HIS A 443 -5.02 20.09 59.88
N ILE A 444 -5.77 19.00 60.04
CA ILE A 444 -6.94 18.93 60.92
C ILE A 444 -6.72 17.78 61.88
N GLU A 445 -6.70 18.09 63.17
CA GLU A 445 -6.57 17.12 64.24
C GLU A 445 -7.92 17.00 64.97
N SER A 446 -8.34 15.78 65.26
CA SER A 446 -9.55 15.50 66.04
C SER A 446 -9.27 15.65 67.53
N ASN A 447 -10.19 16.29 68.26
CA ASN A 447 -10.19 16.28 69.73
C ASN A 447 -10.69 14.95 70.31
N GLU A 448 -11.32 14.12 69.49
CA GLU A 448 -11.82 12.80 69.85
C GLU A 448 -10.81 11.72 69.44
N THR A 449 -10.44 10.88 70.41
CA THR A 449 -9.41 9.84 70.24
C THR A 449 -9.85 8.68 69.36
N ASN A 450 -11.13 8.53 69.03
CA ASN A 450 -11.67 7.40 68.25
C ASN A 450 -12.53 7.84 67.05
N ARG A 451 -12.27 9.05 66.52
CA ARG A 451 -12.99 9.59 65.37
C ARG A 451 -12.54 8.93 64.07
N ASN A 452 -13.51 8.40 63.32
CA ASN A 452 -13.32 8.01 61.93
C ASN A 452 -13.75 9.13 60.99
N TRP A 453 -12.85 9.55 60.09
CA TRP A 453 -13.16 10.53 59.05
C TRP A 453 -13.97 9.87 57.93
N THR A 454 -15.07 10.50 57.51
CA THR A 454 -15.88 10.02 56.38
C THR A 454 -15.30 10.48 55.05
N GLU A 455 -15.64 9.79 53.95
CA GLU A 455 -15.24 10.22 52.61
C GLU A 455 -15.77 11.62 52.26
N ASP A 456 -16.96 11.96 52.73
CA ASP A 456 -17.56 13.29 52.52
C ASP A 456 -16.77 14.39 53.26
N GLU A 457 -16.32 14.12 54.50
CA GLU A 457 -15.47 15.04 55.26
C GLU A 457 -14.12 15.26 54.58
N VAL A 458 -13.48 14.18 54.10
CA VAL A 458 -12.21 14.26 53.37
C VAL A 458 -12.39 15.04 52.06
N SER A 459 -13.46 14.75 51.31
CA SER A 459 -13.77 15.43 50.05
C SER A 459 -14.04 16.93 50.24
N LEU A 460 -14.68 17.31 51.34
CA LEU A 460 -14.90 18.70 51.70
C LEU A 460 -13.58 19.43 51.95
N VAL A 461 -12.67 18.85 52.73
CA VAL A 461 -11.36 19.46 53.03
C VAL A 461 -10.52 19.58 51.76
N GLN A 462 -10.56 18.57 50.88
CA GLN A 462 -9.92 18.64 49.57
C GLN A 462 -10.48 19.77 48.70
N ALA A 463 -11.81 19.90 48.61
CA ALA A 463 -12.44 20.98 47.85
C ALA A 463 -12.09 22.38 48.40
N ILE A 464 -11.96 22.52 49.72
CA ILE A 464 -11.49 23.76 50.37
C ILE A 464 -10.03 24.02 50.01
N SER A 465 -9.18 22.98 50.06
CA SER A 465 -7.77 23.05 49.67
C SER A 465 -7.59 23.56 48.24
N ASP A 466 -8.36 23.03 47.29
CA ASP A 466 -8.28 23.42 45.87
C ASP A 466 -8.67 24.89 45.66
N ARG A 467 -9.72 25.35 46.35
CA ARG A 467 -10.14 26.76 46.29
C ARG A 467 -9.12 27.68 46.97
N ALA A 468 -8.55 27.25 48.09
CA ALA A 468 -7.50 27.99 48.78
C ALA A 468 -6.24 28.11 47.91
N ALA A 469 -5.84 27.06 47.20
CA ALA A 469 -4.70 27.07 46.29
C ALA A 469 -4.84 28.13 45.19
N LEU A 470 -6.02 28.20 44.56
CA LEU A 470 -6.31 29.21 43.54
C LEU A 470 -6.28 30.63 44.12
N ALA A 471 -6.88 30.85 45.28
CA ALA A 471 -6.93 32.16 45.92
C ALA A 471 -5.53 32.63 46.36
N LEU A 472 -4.72 31.74 46.94
CA LEU A 472 -3.35 32.03 47.36
C LEU A 472 -2.45 32.36 46.16
N GLU A 473 -2.55 31.63 45.05
CA GLU A 473 -1.76 31.94 43.86
C GLU A 473 -2.18 33.28 43.24
N ASN A 474 -3.49 33.59 43.20
CA ASN A 474 -3.97 34.89 42.74
C ASN A 474 -3.47 36.05 43.61
N ALA A 475 -3.49 35.90 44.93
CA ALA A 475 -2.97 36.90 45.87
C ALA A 475 -1.47 37.10 45.67
N ARG A 476 -0.70 36.00 45.54
CA ARG A 476 0.74 36.03 45.27
C ARG A 476 1.07 36.73 43.95
N LEU A 477 0.33 36.42 42.88
CA LEU A 477 0.51 37.06 41.57
C LEU A 477 0.22 38.56 41.64
N LEU A 478 -0.82 38.96 42.37
CA LEU A 478 -1.15 40.37 42.58
C LEU A 478 -0.04 41.08 43.37
N GLU A 479 0.47 40.48 44.44
CA GLU A 479 1.58 41.03 45.23
C GLU A 479 2.86 41.15 44.39
N ASP A 480 3.24 40.11 43.65
CA ASP A 480 4.38 40.13 42.74
C ASP A 480 4.23 41.21 41.64
N SER A 481 3.01 41.43 41.16
CA SER A 481 2.69 42.49 40.19
C SER A 481 2.82 43.87 40.82
N GLN A 482 2.26 44.09 42.01
CA GLN A 482 2.34 45.36 42.74
C GLN A 482 3.77 45.70 43.12
N ARG A 483 4.55 44.71 43.59
CA ARG A 483 5.96 44.90 43.92
C ARG A 483 6.79 45.27 42.70
N ARG A 484 6.52 44.66 41.54
CA ARG A 484 7.16 45.03 40.26
C ARG A 484 6.80 46.44 39.84
N ALA A 485 5.52 46.79 39.85
CA ALA A 485 5.05 48.13 39.54
C ALA A 485 5.68 49.18 40.48
N ALA A 486 5.72 48.92 41.78
CA ALA A 486 6.36 49.80 42.75
C ALA A 486 7.86 49.98 42.48
N LYS A 487 8.56 48.90 42.11
CA LYS A 487 9.98 48.95 41.75
C LYS A 487 10.20 49.76 40.46
N GLU A 488 9.38 49.57 39.45
CA GLU A 488 9.48 50.31 38.18
C GLU A 488 9.17 51.80 38.37
N GLN A 489 8.13 52.12 39.14
CA GLN A 489 7.79 53.48 39.52
C GLN A 489 8.96 54.15 40.24
N ALA A 490 9.54 53.47 41.24
CA ALA A 490 10.73 53.92 41.95
C ALA A 490 11.90 54.23 41.00
N ILE A 491 12.21 53.31 40.08
CA ILE A 491 13.29 53.50 39.10
C ILE A 491 13.00 54.69 38.17
N GLY A 492 11.75 54.83 37.70
CA GLY A 492 11.33 55.93 36.84
C GLY A 492 11.41 57.30 37.51
N GLU A 493 10.96 57.41 38.77
CA GLU A 493 11.06 58.63 39.57
C GLU A 493 12.53 59.03 39.80
N ILE A 494 13.38 58.07 40.15
CA ILE A 494 14.82 58.30 40.32
C ILE A 494 15.44 58.76 38.99
N SER A 495 15.16 58.07 37.88
CA SER A 495 15.71 58.41 36.56
C SER A 495 15.29 59.81 36.10
N THR A 496 14.03 60.20 36.38
CA THR A 496 13.52 61.55 36.06
C THR A 496 14.24 62.63 36.87
N LYS A 497 14.46 62.40 38.18
CA LYS A 497 15.22 63.32 39.04
C LYS A 497 16.68 63.43 38.63
N LEU A 498 17.30 62.31 38.23
CA LEU A 498 18.69 62.29 37.73
C LEU A 498 18.82 63.01 36.38
N GLY A 499 17.83 62.90 35.49
CA GLY A 499 17.82 63.56 34.18
C GLY A 499 17.47 65.06 34.22
N ALA A 500 17.00 65.59 35.35
CA ALA A 500 16.60 66.99 35.51
C ALA A 500 17.78 67.97 35.69
N THR A 501 19.00 67.46 35.88
CA THR A 501 20.22 68.26 36.04
C THR A 501 21.31 67.80 35.06
N ALA A 502 22.05 68.75 34.49
CA ALA A 502 23.17 68.48 33.59
C ALA A 502 24.54 68.48 34.30
N ASP A 503 24.57 68.74 35.60
CA ASP A 503 25.80 68.75 36.41
C ASP A 503 26.06 67.38 37.03
N ILE A 504 27.21 66.79 36.70
CA ILE A 504 27.65 65.47 37.18
C ILE A 504 27.66 65.44 38.72
N GLU A 505 28.09 66.51 39.39
CA GLU A 505 28.12 66.53 40.86
C GLU A 505 26.69 66.48 41.44
N ALA A 506 25.77 67.24 40.85
CA ALA A 506 24.36 67.25 41.23
C ALA A 506 23.66 65.90 40.97
N ILE A 507 23.98 65.23 39.85
CA ILE A 507 23.48 63.87 39.52
C ILE A 507 23.91 62.88 40.60
N LEU A 508 25.20 62.87 40.97
CA LEU A 508 25.75 61.94 41.95
C LEU A 508 25.18 62.15 43.35
N ARG A 509 25.06 63.41 43.79
CA ARG A 509 24.42 63.76 45.07
C ARG A 509 22.96 63.29 45.11
N THR A 510 22.24 63.43 44.00
CA THR A 510 20.85 62.98 43.88
C THR A 510 20.76 61.46 43.90
N ALA A 511 21.64 60.75 43.18
CA ALA A 511 21.68 59.29 43.14
C ALA A 511 21.93 58.68 44.54
N VAL A 512 22.94 59.19 45.26
CA VAL A 512 23.25 58.73 46.62
C VAL A 512 22.08 58.94 47.58
N ARG A 513 21.42 60.10 47.50
CA ARG A 513 20.28 60.44 48.36
C ARG A 513 19.08 59.53 48.11
N GLU A 514 18.71 59.33 46.85
CA GLU A 514 17.55 58.53 46.48
C GLU A 514 17.78 57.05 46.79
N LEU A 515 18.97 56.52 46.50
CA LEU A 515 19.34 55.13 46.84
C LEU A 515 19.36 54.91 48.36
N GLY A 516 19.90 55.86 49.13
CA GLY A 516 19.94 55.77 50.59
C GLY A 516 18.57 55.87 51.26
N ALA A 517 17.63 56.63 50.67
CA ALA A 517 16.26 56.75 51.17
C ALA A 517 15.43 55.48 50.90
N GLN A 518 15.74 54.74 49.85
CA GLN A 518 14.94 53.60 49.39
C GLN A 518 15.42 52.25 49.95
N ILE A 519 16.66 52.18 50.42
CA ILE A 519 17.27 50.95 50.97
C ILE A 519 17.67 51.20 52.43
N SER A 520 16.71 51.00 53.33
CA SER A 520 16.90 51.17 54.77
C SER A 520 18.07 50.36 55.31
N GLY A 521 18.93 50.99 56.12
CA GLY A 521 20.05 50.34 56.78
C GLY A 521 21.29 50.12 55.91
N THR A 522 21.44 50.82 54.78
CA THR A 522 22.60 50.70 53.89
C THR A 522 23.38 52.00 53.74
N GLN A 523 24.70 51.90 53.62
CA GLN A 523 25.58 53.01 53.25
C GLN A 523 25.79 53.00 51.73
N VAL A 524 25.42 54.09 51.06
CA VAL A 524 25.58 54.24 49.60
C VAL A 524 26.79 55.14 49.33
N THR A 525 27.73 54.65 48.52
CA THR A 525 28.89 55.42 48.05
C THR A 525 28.95 55.32 46.52
N VAL A 526 29.16 56.44 45.84
CA VAL A 526 29.33 56.48 44.38
C VAL A 526 30.67 57.12 44.06
N GLU A 527 31.54 56.38 43.39
CA GLU A 527 32.86 56.84 42.95
C GLU A 527 32.88 56.88 41.42
N ILE A 528 33.33 58.01 40.85
CA ILE A 528 33.57 58.14 39.42
C ILE A 528 35.07 58.02 39.17
N GLY A 529 35.45 57.07 38.30
CA GLY A 529 36.83 56.92 37.86
C GLY A 529 37.26 58.14 37.03
N GLY A 530 38.21 58.92 37.54
CA GLY A 530 38.90 59.92 36.74
C GLY A 530 39.69 59.20 35.64
N GLY A 531 39.28 59.40 34.38
CA GLY A 531 40.07 58.96 33.23
C GLY A 531 41.48 59.53 33.35
N LYS A 532 42.49 58.66 33.36
CA LYS A 532 43.89 59.08 33.26
C LYS A 532 44.06 59.85 31.94
N LYS A 533 44.48 61.12 32.04
CA LYS A 533 45.05 61.90 30.94
C LYS A 533 46.27 61.22 30.34
#